data_AF-A0A9W6CFM5-F1
#
_entry.id   AF-A0A9W6CFM5-F1
#
_cell.length_a   1.000
_cell.length_b   1.000
_cell.length_c   1.000
_cell.angle_alpha   90.00
_cell.angle_beta   90.00
_cell.angle_gamma   90.00
#
_symmetry.space_group_name_H-M   'P 1'
#
loop_
_entity.id
_entity.type
_entity.pdbx_description
1 polymer ?
#
loop_
_entity_poly.entity_id
_entity_poly.type
_entity_poly.pdbx_seq_one_letter_code
_entity_poly.pdbx_strand_id
1 'polypeptide(L)'
;MTTSNMEEKLSIFLKSIGISGRYKGFYYLKEAVFLVLEDEHCLCNIQKEIYRPIAEMYHVSVPSIARAIRTVCQIAAANEAQLRAFFPGFLSHGTLYPKELIEMAADYLRYQ
;
A
#
# COMPACT_ATOMS: atom_id res chain seq x y z
N MET A 1 -16.69 4.24 -11.31
CA MET A 1 -16.59 4.45 -9.85
C MET A 1 -16.00 5.83 -9.62
N THR A 2 -16.51 6.63 -8.68
CA THR A 2 -15.88 7.92 -8.34
C THR A 2 -14.62 7.70 -7.51
N THR A 3 -13.65 8.61 -7.60
CA THR A 3 -12.37 8.54 -6.84
C THR A 3 -12.62 8.43 -5.33
N SER A 4 -13.62 9.15 -4.82
CA SER A 4 -14.08 9.08 -3.42
C SER A 4 -14.49 7.67 -2.99
N ASN A 5 -15.13 6.88 -3.86
CA ASN A 5 -15.56 5.53 -3.52
C ASN A 5 -14.37 4.55 -3.47
N MET A 6 -13.38 4.71 -4.35
CA MET A 6 -12.16 3.91 -4.33
C MET A 6 -11.30 4.22 -3.10
N GLU A 7 -11.20 5.49 -2.72
CA GLU A 7 -10.50 5.89 -1.50
C GLU A 7 -11.12 5.30 -0.23
N GLU A 8 -12.44 5.26 -0.14
CA GLU A 8 -13.15 4.69 0.99
C GLU A 8 -12.96 3.16 1.07
N LYS A 9 -13.14 2.46 -0.07
CA LYS A 9 -12.85 1.03 -0.20
C LYS A 9 -11.42 0.70 0.22
N LEU A 10 -10.44 1.46 -0.26
CA LEU A 10 -9.03 1.28 0.09
C LEU A 10 -8.79 1.50 1.57
N SER A 11 -9.41 2.54 2.14
CA SER A 11 -9.28 2.85 3.57
C SER A 11 -9.83 1.73 4.45
N ILE A 12 -10.94 1.10 4.04
CA ILE A 12 -11.53 -0.06 4.73
C ILE A 12 -10.58 -1.26 4.66
N PHE A 13 -10.06 -1.56 3.48
CA PHE A 13 -9.09 -2.64 3.29
C PHE A 13 -7.84 -2.46 4.16
N LEU A 14 -7.17 -1.30 4.08
CA LEU A 14 -5.98 -1.02 4.87
C LEU A 14 -6.24 -1.16 6.38
N LYS A 15 -7.40 -0.68 6.87
CA LYS A 15 -7.78 -0.82 8.28
C LYS A 15 -7.99 -2.29 8.67
N SER A 16 -8.60 -3.11 7.82
CA SER A 16 -8.82 -4.54 8.09
C SER A 16 -7.52 -5.33 8.25
N ILE A 17 -6.45 -4.94 7.56
CA ILE A 17 -5.10 -5.53 7.69
C ILE A 17 -4.24 -4.83 8.75
N GLY A 18 -4.85 -4.03 9.63
CA GLY A 18 -4.19 -3.38 10.78
C GLY A 18 -3.50 -2.05 10.49
N ILE A 19 -3.56 -1.56 9.25
CA ILE A 19 -2.98 -0.28 8.85
C ILE A 19 -4.03 0.83 8.99
N SER A 20 -4.00 1.56 10.10
CA SER A 20 -4.90 2.69 10.34
C SER A 20 -4.19 4.05 10.19
N GLY A 21 -4.97 5.13 10.15
CA GLY A 21 -4.49 6.52 9.97
C GLY A 21 -3.54 7.05 11.07
N ARG A 22 -3.22 6.26 12.10
CA ARG A 22 -2.14 6.57 13.06
C ARG A 22 -0.74 6.42 12.47
N TYR A 23 -0.61 5.66 11.38
CA TYR A 23 0.65 5.45 10.68
C TYR A 23 0.75 6.35 9.47
N LYS A 24 1.87 7.06 9.30
CA LYS A 24 2.12 7.85 8.08
C LYS A 24 2.06 6.99 6.81
N GLY A 25 2.49 5.72 6.92
CA GLY A 25 2.42 4.75 5.81
C GLY A 25 1.00 4.46 5.32
N PHE A 26 -0.05 4.72 6.11
CA PHE A 26 -1.44 4.63 5.66
C PHE A 26 -1.70 5.60 4.50
N TYR A 27 -1.32 6.87 4.67
CA TYR A 27 -1.52 7.90 3.64
C TYR A 27 -0.62 7.66 2.44
N TYR A 28 0.66 7.33 2.67
CA TYR A 28 1.60 7.07 1.57
C TYR A 28 1.22 5.83 0.75
N LEU A 29 0.65 4.79 1.37
CA LEU A 29 0.14 3.64 0.62
C LEU A 29 -1.04 4.02 -0.25
N LYS A 30 -1.95 4.89 0.21
CA LYS A 30 -3.06 5.36 -0.63
C LYS A 30 -2.53 5.99 -1.91
N GLU A 31 -1.60 6.94 -1.79
CA GLU A 31 -0.98 7.57 -2.97
C GLU A 31 -0.28 6.54 -3.87
N ALA A 32 0.50 5.64 -3.28
CA ALA A 32 1.22 4.62 -4.02
C ALA A 32 0.28 3.70 -4.82
N VAL A 33 -0.86 3.34 -4.23
CA VAL A 33 -1.88 2.52 -4.89
C VAL A 33 -2.51 3.28 -6.05
N PHE A 34 -2.85 4.56 -5.87
CA PHE A 34 -3.40 5.35 -6.98
C PHE A 34 -2.42 5.54 -8.13
N LEU A 35 -1.12 5.78 -7.83
CA LEU A 35 -0.08 5.82 -8.87
C LEU A 35 -0.01 4.50 -9.66
N VAL A 36 -0.13 3.35 -8.99
CA VAL A 36 -0.11 2.03 -9.63
C VAL A 36 -1.41 1.69 -10.37
N LEU A 37 -2.55 2.23 -9.92
CA LEU A 37 -3.81 2.14 -10.67
C LEU A 37 -3.77 2.96 -11.97
N GLU A 38 -3.02 4.06 -11.98
CA GLU A 38 -2.79 4.88 -13.19
C GLU A 38 -1.77 4.24 -14.13
N ASP A 39 -0.64 3.77 -13.61
CA ASP A 39 0.39 3.07 -14.38
C ASP A 39 1.06 1.94 -13.57
N GLU A 40 0.83 0.70 -14.00
CA GLU A 40 1.39 -0.49 -13.35
C GLU A 40 2.92 -0.54 -13.41
N HIS A 41 3.54 0.12 -14.41
CA HIS A 41 4.99 0.13 -14.57
C HIS A 41 5.72 0.85 -13.42
N CYS A 42 5.01 1.66 -12.63
CA CYS A 42 5.57 2.30 -11.44
C CYS A 42 6.16 1.29 -10.43
N LEU A 43 5.63 0.06 -10.39
CA LEU A 43 6.14 -1.01 -9.53
C LEU A 43 7.55 -1.50 -9.93
N CYS A 44 7.99 -1.26 -11.17
CA CYS A 44 9.32 -1.66 -11.64
C CYS A 44 10.45 -0.85 -10.97
N ASN A 45 10.17 0.38 -10.52
CA ASN A 45 11.13 1.20 -9.78
C ASN A 45 10.42 2.05 -8.71
N ILE A 46 10.04 1.40 -7.62
CA ILE A 46 9.30 2.03 -6.53
C ILE A 46 9.99 3.26 -5.94
N GLN A 47 11.33 3.34 -5.96
CA GLN A 47 12.03 4.51 -5.42
C GLN A 47 11.83 5.76 -6.29
N LYS A 48 11.93 5.59 -7.61
CA LYS A 48 11.83 6.70 -8.56
C LYS A 48 10.39 7.04 -8.90
N GLU A 49 9.56 6.04 -9.16
CA GLU A 49 8.21 6.24 -9.72
C GLU A 49 7.13 6.34 -8.64
N ILE A 50 7.39 5.89 -7.41
CA ILE A 50 6.40 5.93 -6.31
C ILE A 50 6.90 6.83 -5.17
N TYR A 51 8.06 6.51 -4.59
CA TYR A 51 8.50 7.18 -3.37
C TYR A 51 8.91 8.63 -3.59
N ARG A 52 9.52 8.96 -4.73
CA ARG A 52 9.92 10.34 -5.05
C ARG A 52 8.72 11.27 -5.25
N PRO A 53 7.72 10.95 -6.09
CA PRO A 53 6.52 11.79 -6.21
C PRO A 53 5.80 12.00 -4.88
N ILE A 54 5.65 10.95 -4.06
CA ILE A 54 5.01 11.06 -2.75
C ILE A 54 5.85 11.89 -1.78
N ALA A 55 7.18 11.73 -1.80
CA ALA A 55 8.09 12.53 -0.98
C ALA A 55 7.99 14.03 -1.32
N GLU A 56 7.92 14.37 -2.59
CA GLU A 56 7.72 15.74 -3.07
C GLU A 56 6.36 16.29 -2.64
N MET A 57 5.29 15.52 -2.81
CA MET A 57 3.92 15.88 -2.42
C MET A 57 3.77 16.17 -0.91
N TYR A 58 4.41 15.35 -0.07
CA TYR A 58 4.34 15.49 1.39
C TYR A 58 5.47 16.33 1.98
N HIS A 59 6.36 16.91 1.15
CA HIS A 59 7.55 17.66 1.56
C HIS A 59 8.43 16.91 2.58
N VAL A 60 8.69 15.63 2.31
CA VAL A 60 9.54 14.76 3.13
C VAL A 60 10.63 14.12 2.28
N SER A 61 11.56 13.39 2.92
CA SER A 61 12.61 12.68 2.19
C SER A 61 12.14 11.30 1.71
N VAL A 62 12.66 10.84 0.56
CA VAL A 62 12.41 9.48 0.02
C VAL A 62 12.68 8.37 1.06
N PRO A 63 13.77 8.42 1.86
CA PRO A 63 13.98 7.44 2.94
C PRO A 63 12.87 7.43 3.99
N SER A 64 12.24 8.59 4.27
CA SER A 64 11.11 8.68 5.20
C SER A 64 9.88 7.96 4.66
N ILE A 65 9.58 8.11 3.36
CA ILE A 65 8.51 7.35 2.68
C ILE A 65 8.79 5.86 2.77
N ALA A 66 10.00 5.45 2.37
CA ALA A 66 10.40 4.04 2.37
C ALA A 66 10.34 3.41 3.77
N ARG A 67 10.73 4.16 4.82
CA ARG A 67 10.64 3.67 6.20
C ARG A 67 9.18 3.53 6.66
N ALA A 68 8.34 4.53 6.38
CA ALA A 68 6.93 4.48 6.73
C ALA A 68 6.20 3.32 6.04
N ILE A 69 6.49 3.06 4.76
CA ILE A 69 5.90 1.94 4.02
C ILE A 69 6.38 0.59 4.58
N ARG A 70 7.68 0.44 4.92
CA ARG A 70 8.17 -0.80 5.57
C ARG A 70 7.47 -1.07 6.90
N THR A 71 7.24 -0.03 7.72
CA THR A 71 6.53 -0.20 8.99
C THR A 71 5.12 -0.75 8.79
N VAL A 72 4.36 -0.24 7.82
CA VAL A 72 3.02 -0.76 7.53
C VAL A 72 3.03 -2.14 6.87
N CYS A 73 4.08 -2.49 6.11
CA CYS A 73 4.29 -3.86 5.63
C CYS A 73 4.47 -4.85 6.79
N GLN A 74 5.27 -4.50 7.80
CA GLN A 74 5.44 -5.33 8.99
C GLN A 74 4.13 -5.51 9.77
N ILE A 75 3.32 -4.45 9.86
CA ILE A 75 2.01 -4.50 10.51
C ILE A 75 1.07 -5.41 9.74
N ALA A 76 0.98 -5.27 8.42
CA ALA A 76 0.16 -6.14 7.59
C ALA A 76 0.60 -7.60 7.69
N ALA A 77 1.91 -7.88 7.63
CA ALA A 77 2.46 -9.23 7.80
C ALA A 77 2.12 -9.83 9.18
N ALA A 78 2.10 -9.02 10.24
CA ALA A 78 1.66 -9.46 11.57
C ALA A 78 0.14 -9.75 11.65
N ASN A 79 -0.65 -9.25 10.69
CA ASN A 79 -2.09 -9.50 10.54
C ASN A 79 -2.37 -10.51 9.41
N GLU A 80 -1.54 -11.55 9.30
CA GLU A 80 -1.58 -12.53 8.20
C GLU A 80 -2.95 -13.19 8.03
N ALA A 81 -3.68 -13.48 9.11
CA ALA A 81 -5.02 -14.06 9.04
C ALA A 81 -6.01 -13.18 8.24
N GLN A 82 -5.92 -11.86 8.39
CA GLN A 82 -6.74 -10.92 7.63
C GLN A 82 -6.26 -10.83 6.18
N LEU A 83 -4.94 -10.75 5.94
CA LEU A 83 -4.40 -10.79 4.57
C LEU A 83 -4.86 -12.03 3.80
N ARG A 84 -4.80 -13.22 4.43
CA ARG A 84 -5.25 -14.47 3.82
C ARG A 84 -6.76 -14.53 3.58
N ALA A 85 -7.57 -13.80 4.35
CA ALA A 85 -9.00 -13.70 4.10
C ALA A 85 -9.31 -12.97 2.79
N PHE A 86 -8.52 -11.96 2.43
CA PHE A 86 -8.62 -11.27 1.13
C PHE A 86 -7.85 -11.98 0.02
N PHE A 87 -6.70 -12.57 0.35
CA PHE A 87 -5.79 -13.22 -0.60
C PHE A 87 -5.44 -14.63 -0.12
N PRO A 88 -6.31 -15.64 -0.35
CA PRO A 88 -6.10 -17.01 0.16
C PRO A 88 -4.81 -17.68 -0.32
N GLY A 89 -4.28 -17.26 -1.47
CA GLY A 89 -3.02 -17.75 -2.03
C GLY A 89 -1.76 -17.05 -1.49
N PHE A 90 -1.89 -16.06 -0.59
CA PHE A 90 -0.75 -15.37 -0.01
C PHE A 90 0.05 -16.32 0.89
N LEU A 91 1.27 -16.64 0.46
CA LEU A 91 2.25 -17.42 1.22
C LEU A 91 3.26 -16.46 1.85
N SER A 92 3.14 -16.23 3.15
CA SER A 92 4.12 -15.44 3.88
C SER A 92 5.46 -16.19 3.96
N HIS A 93 6.45 -15.79 3.16
CA HIS A 93 7.84 -16.23 3.32
C HIS A 93 8.56 -15.45 4.45
N GLY A 94 7.83 -15.06 5.49
CA GLY A 94 8.35 -14.36 6.67
C GLY A 94 8.49 -12.84 6.52
N THR A 95 8.17 -12.24 5.37
CA THR A 95 8.11 -10.77 5.20
C THR A 95 7.19 -10.42 4.03
N LEU A 96 6.40 -9.36 4.21
CA LEU A 96 5.67 -8.69 3.12
C LEU A 96 6.51 -7.53 2.60
N TYR A 97 6.82 -7.52 1.31
CA TYR A 97 7.60 -6.46 0.69
C TYR A 97 6.70 -5.27 0.29
N PRO A 98 7.26 -4.04 0.27
CA PRO A 98 6.51 -2.85 -0.16
C PRO A 98 5.81 -3.00 -1.50
N LYS A 99 6.47 -3.60 -2.50
CA LYS A 99 5.90 -3.83 -3.83
C LYS A 99 4.64 -4.71 -3.73
N GLU A 100 4.73 -5.82 -3.02
CA GLU A 100 3.63 -6.77 -2.86
C GLU A 100 2.43 -6.13 -2.17
N LEU A 101 2.65 -5.37 -1.09
CA LEU A 101 1.54 -4.70 -0.40
C LEU A 101 0.84 -3.66 -1.28
N ILE A 102 1.60 -2.89 -2.07
CA ILE A 102 1.03 -1.90 -3.00
C ILE A 102 0.24 -2.62 -4.11
N GLU A 103 0.79 -3.69 -4.68
CA GLU A 103 0.17 -4.51 -5.72
C GLU A 103 -1.13 -5.16 -5.22
N MET A 104 -1.10 -5.82 -4.05
CA MET A 104 -2.29 -6.40 -3.42
C MET A 104 -3.38 -5.35 -3.17
N ALA A 105 -3.01 -4.16 -2.69
CA ALA A 105 -3.98 -3.10 -2.44
C ALA A 105 -4.57 -2.52 -3.74
N ALA A 106 -3.79 -2.45 -4.83
CA ALA A 106 -4.28 -2.08 -6.15
C ALA A 106 -5.22 -3.15 -6.72
N ASP A 107 -4.85 -4.42 -6.62
CA ASP A 107 -5.69 -5.55 -7.06
C ASP A 107 -7.01 -5.63 -6.29
N TYR A 108 -7.00 -5.36 -4.99
CA TYR A 108 -8.22 -5.26 -4.19
C TYR A 108 -9.21 -4.24 -4.80
N LEU A 109 -8.73 -3.10 -5.32
CA LEU A 109 -9.59 -2.10 -5.93
C LEU A 109 -10.02 -2.43 -7.37
N ARG A 110 -9.23 -3.22 -8.10
CA ARG A 110 -9.57 -3.64 -9.47
C ARG A 110 -10.66 -4.70 -9.51
N TYR A 111 -10.61 -5.63 -8.56
CA TYR A 111 -11.43 -6.84 -8.60
C TYR A 111 -12.60 -6.87 -7.59
N GLN A 112 -12.83 -5.79 -6.82
CA GLN A 112 -13.94 -5.63 -5.84
C GLN A 112 -14.70 -4.31 -6.03
#